data_AF-A0A7S1NYY5-F1
#
_entry.id   AF-A0A7S1NYY5-F1
#
_cell.length_a   1.000
_cell.length_b   1.000
_cell.length_c   1.000
_cell.angle_alpha   90.00
_cell.angle_beta   90.00
_cell.angle_gamma   90.00
#
_symmetry.space_group_name_H-M   'P 1'
#
loop_
_entity.id
_entity.type
_entity.pdbx_description
1 polymer ?
#
loop_
_entity_poly.entity_id
_entity_poly.type
_entity_poly.pdbx_seq_one_letter_code
_entity_poly.pdbx_strand_id
1 'polypeptide(L)'
;MHLPHKSSIYAAFVVGFARKYAAFGRKVVEKTIFELDTALKGHRPTQALLLLRFLAELANVSVILPDHLFDLLQHLLTLPAQLHVPANEGGDLCVFLALATLPWINSPIFTSHRGRIDTLLEQAVAHMQSREAPWKRALEPVRSAEGGSGSGSFLSAVPTPDRLETLYEALQSMAREDWKCKAILRLSESPNFAKEIGVEGGEETAEGGNAAMSGLSLSVSGADLQRRPWVPSVCCPIPSTIASVDTPMPDYDRWLVDELCWCTVSTFSGDLNECARQLLRLPLSHPQFEYILVETLLTQMLTLPYPPSLPIFYFRLFQHLALLQKSIKTPLE
;
A
#
# COMPACT_ATOMS: atom_id res chain seq x y z
N MET A 1 -0.96 12.21 -8.41
CA MET A 1 0.16 11.26 -8.58
C MET A 1 -0.39 9.94 -9.11
N HIS A 2 0.15 9.39 -10.20
CA HIS A 2 -0.44 8.22 -10.90
C HIS A 2 0.48 6.98 -10.95
N LEU A 3 1.72 7.06 -10.47
CA LEU A 3 2.71 5.98 -10.64
C LEU A 3 3.14 5.45 -9.26
N PRO A 4 2.54 4.34 -8.77
CA PRO A 4 2.72 3.84 -7.40
C PRO A 4 4.18 3.55 -7.02
N HIS A 5 4.93 2.92 -7.92
CA HIS A 5 6.30 2.48 -7.69
C HIS A 5 7.35 3.58 -7.92
N LYS A 6 6.93 4.78 -8.36
CA LYS A 6 7.85 5.92 -8.62
C LYS A 6 7.80 6.99 -7.53
N SER A 7 7.16 6.69 -6.40
CA SER A 7 6.95 7.64 -5.32
C SER A 7 8.25 8.21 -4.76
N SER A 8 9.25 7.35 -4.59
CA SER A 8 10.59 7.75 -4.17
C SER A 8 11.31 8.65 -5.19
N ILE A 9 11.10 8.45 -6.50
CA ILE A 9 11.67 9.32 -7.55
C ILE A 9 11.09 10.73 -7.45
N TYR A 10 9.77 10.83 -7.25
CA TYR A 10 9.12 12.13 -7.10
C TYR A 10 9.53 12.84 -5.81
N ALA A 11 9.67 12.10 -4.70
CA ALA A 11 10.16 12.66 -3.45
C ALA A 11 11.61 13.17 -3.61
N ALA A 12 12.46 12.41 -4.31
CA ALA A 12 13.82 12.80 -4.62
C ALA A 12 13.91 14.08 -5.46
N PHE A 13 13.02 14.25 -6.43
CA PHE A 13 12.89 15.49 -7.18
C PHE A 13 12.51 16.67 -6.26
N VAL A 14 11.53 16.46 -5.38
CA VAL A 14 11.01 17.53 -4.50
C VAL A 14 12.08 18.02 -3.52
N VAL A 15 12.83 17.12 -2.87
CA VAL A 15 13.90 17.52 -1.95
C VAL A 15 15.00 18.29 -2.67
N GLY A 16 15.36 17.90 -3.89
CA GLY A 16 16.34 18.63 -4.71
C GLY A 16 15.94 20.08 -4.97
N PHE A 17 14.65 20.36 -5.18
CA PHE A 17 14.13 21.72 -5.32
C PHE A 17 13.91 22.42 -3.98
N ALA A 18 13.44 21.72 -2.96
CA ALA A 18 13.14 22.28 -1.64
C ALA A 18 14.39 22.85 -0.96
N ARG A 19 15.57 22.24 -1.18
CA ARG A 19 16.86 22.77 -0.70
C ARG A 19 17.19 24.16 -1.24
N LYS A 20 16.80 24.45 -2.49
CA LYS A 20 17.01 25.77 -3.11
C LYS A 20 15.86 26.73 -2.84
N TYR A 21 14.65 26.20 -2.72
CA TYR A 21 13.42 26.97 -2.60
C TYR A 21 12.51 26.34 -1.54
N ALA A 22 12.70 26.65 -0.26
CA ALA A 22 11.91 26.08 0.84
C ALA A 22 10.39 26.31 0.66
N ALA A 23 9.99 27.45 0.09
CA ALA A 23 8.58 27.74 -0.20
C ALA A 23 7.95 26.76 -1.21
N PHE A 24 8.75 26.19 -2.12
CA PHE A 24 8.28 25.17 -3.06
C PHE A 24 7.90 23.88 -2.33
N GLY A 25 8.77 23.38 -1.45
CA GLY A 25 8.50 22.19 -0.65
C GLY A 25 7.20 22.32 0.15
N ARG A 26 7.01 23.46 0.83
CA ARG A 26 5.75 23.75 1.56
C ARG A 26 4.52 23.69 0.67
N LYS A 27 4.55 24.37 -0.48
CA LYS A 27 3.42 24.39 -1.43
C LYS A 27 3.08 22.99 -1.97
N VAL A 28 4.09 22.15 -2.19
CA VAL A 28 3.88 20.74 -2.61
C VAL A 28 3.17 19.96 -1.51
N VAL A 29 3.61 20.09 -0.26
CA VAL A 29 2.99 19.41 0.89
C VAL A 29 1.55 19.88 1.10
N GLU A 30 1.31 21.20 1.13
CA GLU A 30 -0.04 21.78 1.24
C GLU A 30 -0.98 21.27 0.14
N LYS A 31 -0.49 21.25 -1.11
CA LYS A 31 -1.26 20.75 -2.24
C LYS A 31 -1.55 19.25 -2.12
N THR A 32 -0.60 18.48 -1.61
CA THR A 32 -0.76 17.03 -1.40
C THR A 32 -1.82 16.74 -0.35
N ILE A 33 -1.83 17.47 0.76
CA ILE A 33 -2.87 17.34 1.82
C ILE A 33 -4.24 17.74 1.27
N PHE A 34 -4.32 18.86 0.53
CA PHE A 34 -5.56 19.28 -0.10
C PHE A 34 -6.11 18.22 -1.07
N GLU A 35 -5.24 17.61 -1.88
CA GLU A 35 -5.63 16.52 -2.78
C GLU A 35 -6.01 15.25 -2.01
N LEU A 36 -5.39 14.98 -0.86
CA LEU A 36 -5.72 13.84 -0.01
C LEU A 36 -7.13 14.01 0.58
N ASP A 37 -7.43 15.18 1.14
CA ASP A 37 -8.77 15.53 1.65
C ASP A 37 -9.82 15.43 0.54
N THR A 38 -9.51 15.95 -0.65
CA THR A 38 -10.37 15.83 -1.84
C THR A 38 -10.57 14.38 -2.28
N ALA A 39 -9.53 13.54 -2.20
CA ALA A 39 -9.61 12.14 -2.58
C ALA A 39 -10.44 11.31 -1.59
N LEU A 40 -10.33 11.61 -0.29
CA LEU A 40 -11.16 10.98 0.76
C LEU A 40 -12.64 11.35 0.57
N LYS A 41 -12.94 12.65 0.42
CA LYS A 41 -14.32 13.14 0.13
C LYS A 41 -14.88 12.65 -1.21
N GLY A 42 -14.00 12.43 -2.19
CA GLY A 42 -14.35 11.93 -3.51
C GLY A 42 -14.47 10.40 -3.59
N HIS A 43 -14.27 9.67 -2.49
CA HIS A 43 -14.25 8.20 -2.43
C HIS A 43 -13.27 7.55 -3.41
N ARG A 44 -12.04 8.07 -3.46
CA ARG A 44 -10.96 7.56 -4.31
C ARG A 44 -9.84 6.97 -3.44
N PRO A 45 -10.04 5.75 -2.88
CA PRO A 45 -9.11 5.16 -1.92
C PRO A 45 -7.71 4.96 -2.51
N THR A 46 -7.60 4.52 -3.76
CA THR A 46 -6.31 4.37 -4.45
C THR A 46 -5.57 5.70 -4.55
N GLN A 47 -6.27 6.79 -4.87
CA GLN A 47 -5.65 8.11 -4.98
C GLN A 47 -5.18 8.61 -3.61
N ALA A 48 -6.01 8.46 -2.58
CA ALA A 48 -5.65 8.82 -1.20
C ALA A 48 -4.41 8.04 -0.72
N LEU A 49 -4.36 6.74 -1.02
CA LEU A 49 -3.23 5.87 -0.68
C LEU A 49 -1.93 6.29 -1.37
N LEU A 50 -1.99 6.62 -2.67
CA LEU A 50 -0.82 7.13 -3.40
C LEU A 50 -0.29 8.45 -2.81
N LEU A 51 -1.18 9.34 -2.39
CA LEU A 51 -0.82 10.61 -1.76
C LEU A 51 -0.20 10.41 -0.38
N LEU A 52 -0.73 9.49 0.43
CA LEU A 52 -0.16 9.14 1.73
C LEU A 52 1.22 8.50 1.60
N ARG A 53 1.40 7.58 0.63
CA ARG A 53 2.72 7.01 0.31
C ARG A 53 3.72 8.09 -0.10
N PHE A 54 3.29 9.06 -0.87
CA PHE A 54 4.13 10.19 -1.23
C PHE A 54 4.51 11.03 -0.01
N LEU A 55 3.60 11.29 0.93
CA LEU A 55 3.92 11.95 2.20
C LEU A 55 4.94 11.14 3.02
N ALA A 56 4.82 9.81 3.06
CA ALA A 56 5.81 8.95 3.70
C ALA A 56 7.19 9.06 3.04
N GLU A 57 7.25 9.08 1.71
CA GLU A 57 8.50 9.28 0.98
C GLU A 57 9.09 10.68 1.18
N LEU A 58 8.26 11.71 1.34
CA LEU A 58 8.71 13.06 1.70
C LEU A 58 9.28 13.13 3.12
N ALA A 59 8.75 12.34 4.05
CA ALA A 59 9.33 12.18 5.39
C ALA A 59 10.69 11.45 5.31
N ASN A 60 10.81 10.42 4.47
CA ASN A 60 12.07 9.70 4.26
C ASN A 60 13.22 10.60 3.75
N VAL A 61 12.89 11.64 2.96
CA VAL A 61 13.86 12.62 2.44
C VAL A 61 13.91 13.92 3.27
N SER A 62 13.35 13.91 4.48
CA SER A 62 13.39 15.04 5.43
C SER A 62 12.73 16.34 4.93
N VAL A 63 11.81 16.26 3.97
CA VAL A 63 10.98 17.43 3.56
C VAL A 63 9.84 17.67 4.56
N ILE A 64 9.34 16.60 5.17
CA ILE A 64 8.35 16.62 6.25
C ILE A 64 9.00 15.99 7.48
N LEU A 65 8.73 16.53 8.67
CA LEU A 65 9.13 15.89 9.91
C LEU A 65 8.36 14.57 10.10
N PRO A 66 9.03 13.44 10.42
CA PRO A 66 8.36 12.16 10.63
C PRO A 66 7.23 12.24 11.67
N ASP A 67 7.37 13.08 12.69
CA ASP A 67 6.34 13.22 13.72
C ASP A 67 5.00 13.72 13.18
N HIS A 68 5.02 14.67 12.25
CA HIS A 68 3.80 15.16 11.61
C HIS A 68 3.13 14.08 10.75
N LEU A 69 3.92 13.23 10.07
CA LEU A 69 3.39 12.09 9.34
C LEU A 69 2.68 11.13 10.30
N PHE A 70 3.32 10.75 11.40
CA PHE A 70 2.70 9.86 12.38
C PHE A 70 1.48 10.48 13.06
N ASP A 71 1.45 11.80 13.28
CA ASP A 71 0.26 12.50 13.79
C ASP A 71 -0.91 12.38 12.80
N LEU A 72 -0.65 12.52 11.50
CA LEU A 72 -1.65 12.31 10.46
C LEU A 72 -2.15 10.86 10.41
N LEU A 73 -1.25 9.88 10.50
CA LEU A 73 -1.62 8.46 10.51
C LEU A 73 -2.44 8.11 11.75
N GLN A 74 -2.06 8.65 12.91
CA GLN A 74 -2.77 8.51 14.17
C GLN A 74 -4.16 9.15 14.11
N HIS A 75 -4.27 10.33 13.49
CA HIS A 75 -5.55 10.98 13.25
C HIS A 75 -6.43 10.13 12.33
N LEU A 76 -5.91 9.63 11.19
CA LEU A 76 -6.65 8.75 10.29
C LEU A 76 -7.14 7.48 11.00
N LEU A 77 -6.31 6.85 11.84
CA LEU A 77 -6.69 5.63 12.55
C LEU A 77 -7.83 5.87 13.55
N THR A 78 -7.80 7.01 14.26
CA THR A 78 -8.80 7.34 15.31
C THR A 78 -10.05 8.03 14.77
N LEU A 79 -10.00 8.57 13.55
CA LEU A 79 -11.08 9.30 12.91
C LEU A 79 -12.41 8.53 12.85
N PRO A 80 -12.46 7.23 12.46
CA PRO A 80 -13.71 6.46 12.44
C PRO A 80 -14.39 6.37 13.80
N ALA A 81 -13.60 6.15 14.86
CA ALA A 81 -14.11 6.07 16.23
C ALA A 81 -14.63 7.43 16.71
N GLN A 82 -13.93 8.53 16.40
CA GLN A 82 -14.34 9.89 16.73
C GLN A 82 -15.63 10.31 16.01
N LEU A 83 -15.81 9.87 14.77
CA LEU A 83 -16.99 10.18 13.95
C LEU A 83 -18.13 9.17 14.14
N HIS A 84 -17.96 8.17 15.00
CA HIS A 84 -18.91 7.07 15.22
C HIS A 84 -19.31 6.35 13.91
N VAL A 85 -18.38 6.20 12.97
CA VAL A 85 -18.60 5.49 11.71
C VAL A 85 -18.27 4.01 11.90
N PRO A 86 -19.22 3.08 11.70
CA PRO A 86 -18.97 1.67 11.91
C PRO A 86 -18.08 1.10 10.79
N ALA A 87 -17.39 0.00 11.10
CA ALA A 87 -16.39 -0.61 10.21
C ALA A 87 -16.95 -0.95 8.81
N ASN A 88 -18.17 -1.50 8.77
CA ASN A 88 -18.89 -1.88 7.55
C ASN A 88 -19.38 -0.69 6.70
N GLU A 89 -19.36 0.53 7.25
CA GLU A 89 -19.81 1.75 6.54
C GLU A 89 -18.65 2.66 6.13
N GLY A 90 -17.44 2.11 6.00
CA GLY A 90 -16.24 2.85 5.59
C GLY A 90 -15.31 3.23 6.75
N GLY A 91 -15.61 2.81 7.98
CA GLY A 91 -14.71 3.01 9.11
C GLY A 91 -13.36 2.28 8.93
N ASP A 92 -13.35 1.13 8.26
CA ASP A 92 -12.12 0.37 7.98
C ASP A 92 -11.19 1.07 6.98
N LEU A 93 -11.70 2.01 6.16
CA LEU A 93 -10.90 2.65 5.12
C LEU A 93 -9.75 3.47 5.71
N CYS A 94 -10.03 4.31 6.70
CA CYS A 94 -9.00 5.19 7.28
C CYS A 94 -7.94 4.38 8.04
N VAL A 95 -8.35 3.30 8.73
CA VAL A 95 -7.43 2.36 9.39
C VAL A 95 -6.56 1.66 8.36
N PHE A 96 -7.15 1.16 7.27
CA PHE A 96 -6.42 0.54 6.16
C PHE A 96 -5.42 1.51 5.54
N LEU A 97 -5.83 2.74 5.21
CA LEU A 97 -4.94 3.74 4.62
C LEU A 97 -3.78 4.10 5.55
N ALA A 98 -4.02 4.22 6.86
CA ALA A 98 -2.97 4.51 7.83
C ALA A 98 -1.92 3.39 7.86
N LEU A 99 -2.36 2.14 8.02
CA LEU A 99 -1.47 0.98 8.05
C LEU A 99 -0.75 0.75 6.72
N ALA A 100 -1.48 0.89 5.60
CA ALA A 100 -0.94 0.72 4.25
C ALA A 100 -0.05 1.89 3.81
N THR A 101 0.32 2.80 4.72
CA THR A 101 1.35 3.82 4.50
C THR A 101 2.67 3.46 5.18
N LEU A 102 2.63 2.65 6.26
CA LEU A 102 3.79 2.31 7.07
C LEU A 102 4.94 1.58 6.32
N PRO A 103 4.68 0.65 5.38
CA PRO A 103 5.76 -0.03 4.67
C PRO A 103 6.67 0.87 3.83
N TRP A 104 6.17 2.05 3.44
CA TRP A 104 6.89 3.05 2.64
C TRP A 104 7.85 3.89 3.48
N ILE A 105 7.80 3.80 4.81
CA ILE A 105 8.76 4.44 5.70
C ILE A 105 10.09 3.67 5.63
N ASN A 106 11.21 4.40 5.66
CA ASN A 106 12.56 3.81 5.63
C ASN A 106 12.97 3.19 6.98
N SER A 107 14.01 2.35 6.96
CA SER A 107 14.51 1.67 8.18
C SER A 107 14.99 2.65 9.28
N PRO A 108 15.64 3.79 8.97
CA PRO A 108 16.00 4.79 9.97
C PRO A 108 14.80 5.36 10.75
N ILE A 109 13.75 5.81 10.05
CA ILE A 109 12.55 6.34 10.71
C ILE A 109 11.84 5.23 11.50
N PHE A 110 11.79 4.00 10.98
CA PHE A 110 11.27 2.87 11.75
C PHE A 110 12.01 2.69 13.09
N THR A 111 13.34 2.76 13.07
CA THR A 111 14.16 2.60 14.27
C THR A 111 13.93 3.73 15.28
N SER A 112 13.91 4.98 14.80
CA SER A 112 13.71 6.17 15.63
C SER A 112 12.31 6.27 16.22
N HIS A 113 11.28 5.84 15.48
CA HIS A 113 9.87 6.01 15.85
C HIS A 113 9.14 4.69 16.10
N ARG A 114 9.88 3.62 16.44
CA ARG A 114 9.33 2.27 16.67
C ARG A 114 8.14 2.25 17.62
N GLY A 115 8.23 2.96 18.74
CA GLY A 115 7.14 3.04 19.72
C GLY A 115 5.84 3.63 19.15
N ARG A 116 5.92 4.59 18.22
CA ARG A 116 4.73 5.15 17.55
C ARG A 116 4.10 4.13 16.60
N ILE A 117 4.93 3.37 15.88
CA ILE A 117 4.49 2.30 14.98
C ILE A 117 3.80 1.19 15.78
N ASP A 118 4.42 0.74 16.88
CA ASP A 118 3.85 -0.27 17.76
C ASP A 118 2.49 0.20 18.31
N THR A 119 2.37 1.46 18.73
CA THR A 119 1.10 2.05 19.19
C THR A 119 0.02 2.03 18.08
N LEU A 120 0.37 2.39 16.84
CA LEU A 120 -0.57 2.32 15.71
C LEU A 120 -1.02 0.88 15.43
N LEU A 121 -0.09 -0.08 15.50
CA LEU A 121 -0.38 -1.49 15.31
C LEU A 121 -1.30 -2.04 16.41
N GLU A 122 -1.05 -1.69 17.67
CA GLU A 122 -1.89 -2.09 18.82
C GLU A 122 -3.33 -1.55 18.68
N GLN A 123 -3.47 -0.27 18.31
CA GLN A 123 -4.80 0.33 18.11
C GLN A 123 -5.53 -0.26 16.90
N ALA A 124 -4.82 -0.58 15.83
CA ALA A 124 -5.43 -1.24 14.68
C ALA A 124 -5.94 -2.65 15.02
N VAL A 125 -5.21 -3.41 15.86
CA VAL A 125 -5.71 -4.70 16.36
C VAL A 125 -6.95 -4.52 17.21
N ALA A 126 -6.95 -3.56 18.13
CA ALA A 126 -8.11 -3.27 18.96
C ALA A 126 -9.35 -2.94 18.08
N HIS A 127 -9.16 -2.13 17.04
CA HIS A 127 -10.21 -1.86 16.04
C HIS A 127 -10.69 -3.14 15.36
N MET A 128 -9.78 -3.97 14.84
CA MET A 128 -10.11 -5.23 14.16
C MET A 128 -10.81 -6.26 15.04
N GLN A 129 -10.51 -6.28 16.35
CA GLN A 129 -11.16 -7.16 17.32
C GLN A 129 -12.55 -6.64 17.72
N SER A 130 -12.73 -5.32 17.76
CA SER A 130 -14.00 -4.69 18.14
C SER A 130 -15.03 -4.64 17.01
N ARG A 131 -14.60 -4.75 15.74
CA ARG A 131 -15.51 -4.61 14.59
C ARG A 131 -16.36 -5.84 14.35
N GLU A 132 -17.62 -5.62 14.03
CA GLU A 132 -18.49 -6.64 13.46
C GLU A 132 -18.25 -6.74 11.95
N ALA A 133 -17.85 -7.93 11.47
CA ALA A 133 -17.54 -8.18 10.06
C ALA A 133 -18.45 -9.24 9.40
N PRO A 134 -19.79 -9.09 9.44
CA PRO A 134 -20.72 -10.07 8.87
C PRO A 134 -20.57 -10.21 7.34
N TRP A 135 -20.06 -9.16 6.68
CA TRP A 135 -19.79 -9.15 5.25
C TRP A 135 -18.74 -10.17 4.83
N LYS A 136 -17.79 -10.57 5.70
CA LYS A 136 -16.73 -11.53 5.35
C LYS A 136 -17.29 -12.84 4.83
N ARG A 137 -18.27 -13.40 5.53
CA ARG A 137 -18.94 -14.66 5.13
C ARG A 137 -19.71 -14.52 3.81
N ALA A 138 -20.21 -13.33 3.51
CA ALA A 138 -20.91 -13.05 2.26
C ALA A 138 -19.96 -12.83 1.08
N LEU A 139 -18.75 -12.31 1.34
CA LEU A 139 -17.75 -11.94 0.34
C LEU A 139 -16.63 -12.97 0.17
N GLU A 140 -16.72 -14.12 0.85
CA GLU A 140 -15.78 -15.23 0.72
C GLU A 140 -15.95 -15.91 -0.65
N PRO A 141 -14.92 -15.87 -1.54
CA PRO A 141 -15.05 -16.41 -2.89
C PRO A 141 -15.09 -17.94 -2.94
N VAL A 142 -14.45 -18.60 -1.98
CA VAL A 142 -14.39 -20.06 -1.86
C VAL A 142 -14.72 -20.46 -0.43
N ARG A 143 -15.80 -21.23 -0.25
CA ARG A 143 -16.20 -21.74 1.07
C ARG A 143 -15.56 -23.11 1.31
N SER A 144 -14.98 -23.30 2.49
CA SER A 144 -14.58 -24.64 2.93
C SER A 144 -15.84 -25.49 3.12
N ALA A 145 -15.87 -26.68 2.53
CA ALA A 145 -17.01 -27.59 2.63
C ALA A 145 -17.05 -28.20 4.05
N GLU A 146 -17.94 -27.70 4.90
CA GLU A 146 -18.28 -28.32 6.17
C GLU A 146 -18.86 -29.73 5.92
N GLY A 147 -18.05 -30.79 6.06
CA GLY A 147 -18.55 -32.18 6.14
C GLY A 147 -17.95 -33.23 5.19
N GLY A 148 -16.94 -32.92 4.37
CA GLY A 148 -16.29 -33.93 3.53
C GLY A 148 -15.16 -34.68 4.25
N SER A 149 -15.37 -35.93 4.65
CA SER A 149 -14.33 -36.85 5.17
C SER A 149 -13.30 -37.30 4.12
N GLY A 150 -13.20 -36.59 2.99
CA GLY A 150 -12.19 -36.82 1.97
C GLY A 150 -10.88 -36.17 2.37
N SER A 151 -9.79 -36.95 2.32
CA SER A 151 -8.40 -36.59 2.59
C SER A 151 -7.81 -35.52 1.63
N GLY A 152 -8.55 -34.45 1.33
CA GLY A 152 -8.16 -33.43 0.36
C GLY A 152 -8.90 -32.10 0.51
N SER A 153 -9.27 -31.69 1.73
CA SER A 153 -9.72 -30.31 1.96
C SER A 153 -8.51 -29.38 1.86
N PHE A 154 -8.28 -28.84 0.66
CA PHE A 154 -7.14 -27.98 0.33
C PHE A 154 -7.21 -26.59 1.00
N LEU A 155 -8.35 -26.25 1.60
CA LEU A 155 -8.62 -24.96 2.24
C LEU A 155 -9.23 -25.24 3.63
N SER A 156 -8.42 -24.98 4.66
CA SER A 156 -8.77 -25.12 6.08
C SER A 156 -10.08 -24.41 6.43
N ALA A 157 -10.79 -24.91 7.45
CA ALA A 157 -12.02 -24.33 8.01
C ALA A 157 -11.80 -22.98 8.75
N VAL A 158 -10.69 -22.30 8.48
CA VAL A 158 -10.39 -20.98 9.05
C VAL A 158 -11.14 -19.93 8.22
N PRO A 159 -11.87 -18.98 8.84
CA PRO A 159 -12.48 -17.88 8.11
C PRO A 159 -11.40 -17.13 7.35
N THR A 160 -11.59 -16.99 6.04
CA THR A 160 -10.59 -16.40 5.18
C THR A 160 -10.28 -14.96 5.62
N PRO A 161 -9.00 -14.61 5.89
CA PRO A 161 -8.66 -13.29 6.40
C PRO A 161 -8.97 -12.21 5.36
N ASP A 162 -9.25 -11.00 5.84
CA ASP A 162 -9.42 -9.87 4.94
C ASP A 162 -8.10 -9.12 4.67
N ARG A 163 -8.16 -8.18 3.73
CA ARG A 163 -6.99 -7.40 3.33
C ARG A 163 -6.38 -6.52 4.44
N LEU A 164 -7.17 -6.10 5.42
CA LEU A 164 -6.68 -5.33 6.58
C LEU A 164 -5.93 -6.25 7.56
N GLU A 165 -6.43 -7.46 7.77
CA GLU A 165 -5.79 -8.48 8.63
C GLU A 165 -4.48 -8.97 8.03
N THR A 166 -4.48 -9.32 6.74
CA THR A 166 -3.25 -9.71 6.03
C THR A 166 -2.22 -8.59 5.97
N LEU A 167 -2.66 -7.32 5.89
CA LEU A 167 -1.76 -6.16 6.01
C LEU A 167 -1.13 -6.08 7.40
N TYR A 168 -1.92 -6.27 8.45
CA TYR A 168 -1.40 -6.28 9.82
C TYR A 168 -0.36 -7.38 10.03
N GLU A 169 -0.66 -8.60 9.58
CA GLU A 169 0.27 -9.74 9.63
C GLU A 169 1.57 -9.45 8.85
N ALA A 170 1.45 -8.87 7.66
CA ALA A 170 2.59 -8.44 6.86
C ALA A 170 3.45 -7.41 7.60
N LEU A 171 2.83 -6.40 8.24
CA LEU A 171 3.54 -5.39 9.03
C LEU A 171 4.26 -6.00 10.24
N GLN A 172 3.64 -6.95 10.93
CA GLN A 172 4.28 -7.68 12.02
C GLN A 172 5.48 -8.50 11.54
N SER A 173 5.37 -9.14 10.37
CA SER A 173 6.47 -9.89 9.75
C SER A 173 7.63 -8.95 9.39
N MET A 174 7.32 -7.81 8.76
CA MET A 174 8.28 -6.76 8.42
C MET A 174 8.98 -6.14 9.65
N ALA A 175 8.26 -5.99 10.78
CA ALA A 175 8.82 -5.52 12.04
C ALA A 175 9.90 -6.43 12.62
N ARG A 176 9.84 -7.74 12.32
CA ARG A 176 10.82 -8.74 12.76
C ARG A 176 12.09 -8.72 11.89
N GLU A 177 12.01 -8.21 10.66
CA GLU A 177 13.09 -8.17 9.68
C GLU A 177 13.68 -6.74 9.48
N ASP A 178 13.74 -5.94 10.56
CA ASP A 178 14.32 -4.59 10.59
C ASP A 178 13.75 -3.60 9.55
N TRP A 179 12.51 -3.80 9.12
CA TRP A 179 11.81 -2.93 8.16
C TRP A 179 12.47 -2.84 6.77
N LYS A 180 13.23 -3.89 6.38
CA LYS A 180 13.88 -3.98 5.08
C LYS A 180 12.97 -4.67 4.07
N CYS A 181 12.84 -4.08 2.88
CA CYS A 181 11.94 -4.56 1.84
C CYS A 181 12.62 -4.51 0.47
N LYS A 182 12.42 -5.55 -0.35
CA LYS A 182 12.94 -5.61 -1.72
C LYS A 182 11.92 -5.14 -2.75
N ALA A 183 10.62 -5.19 -2.42
CA ALA A 183 9.54 -4.81 -3.32
C ALA A 183 9.38 -3.29 -3.52
N ILE A 184 9.86 -2.47 -2.58
CA ILE A 184 9.76 -1.00 -2.65
C ILE A 184 11.11 -0.42 -3.07
N LEU A 185 11.09 0.38 -4.15
CA LEU A 185 12.27 1.15 -4.56
C LEU A 185 12.48 2.34 -3.61
N ARG A 186 13.45 2.23 -2.69
CA ARG A 186 13.80 3.30 -1.74
C ARG A 186 15.05 4.06 -2.20
N LEU A 187 14.86 5.15 -2.94
CA LEU A 187 15.97 6.01 -3.39
C LEU A 187 16.70 6.70 -2.23
N SER A 188 15.97 7.04 -1.16
CA SER A 188 16.49 7.64 0.07
C SER A 188 17.56 6.79 0.75
N GLU A 189 17.49 5.46 0.62
CA GLU A 189 18.46 4.51 1.19
C GLU A 189 19.68 4.28 0.28
N SER A 190 19.68 4.82 -0.95
CA SER A 190 20.81 4.60 -1.86
C SER A 190 22.03 5.46 -1.45
N PRO A 191 23.24 4.86 -1.41
CA PRO A 191 24.43 5.54 -0.87
C PRO A 191 24.86 6.75 -1.70
N ASN A 192 24.61 6.74 -3.00
CA ASN A 192 24.91 7.87 -3.88
C ASN A 192 23.98 9.06 -3.62
N PHE A 193 22.71 8.78 -3.39
CA PHE A 193 21.72 9.82 -3.13
C PHE A 193 21.86 10.44 -1.74
N ALA A 194 22.17 9.65 -0.72
CA ALA A 194 22.48 10.15 0.62
C ALA A 194 23.64 11.15 0.59
N LYS A 195 24.69 10.86 -0.21
CA LYS A 195 25.84 11.75 -0.42
C LYS A 195 25.46 13.05 -1.15
N GLU A 196 24.63 12.98 -2.18
CA GLU A 196 24.16 14.18 -2.91
C GLU A 196 23.25 15.07 -2.06
N ILE A 197 22.46 14.48 -1.17
CA ILE A 197 21.58 15.22 -0.26
C ILE A 197 22.32 15.76 0.96
N GLY A 198 23.51 15.23 1.27
CA GLY A 198 24.28 15.63 2.46
C GLY A 198 23.71 15.02 3.74
N VAL A 199 23.17 13.80 3.67
CA VAL A 199 22.72 13.00 4.83
C VAL A 199 23.83 12.05 5.29
N GLU A 200 25.11 12.46 5.18
CA GLU A 200 26.20 11.76 5.86
C GLU A 200 26.49 12.48 7.18
N GLY A 201 26.21 11.81 8.28
CA GLY A 201 26.40 12.31 9.64
C GLY A 201 25.06 12.65 10.29
N GLY A 202 24.76 11.99 11.41
CA GLY A 202 23.64 12.34 12.29
C GLY A 202 23.83 13.69 13.00
N GLU A 203 24.31 14.70 12.28
CA GLU A 203 24.19 16.09 12.69
C GLU A 203 22.98 16.66 11.97
N GLU A 204 21.94 16.91 12.77
CA GLU A 204 20.92 17.87 12.46
C GLU A 204 21.62 19.18 12.03
N THR A 205 21.79 19.40 10.73
CA THR A 205 21.85 20.76 10.19
C THR A 205 20.44 21.32 10.24
N ALA A 206 19.98 21.48 11.47
CA ALA A 206 18.88 22.31 11.89
C ALA A 206 19.26 23.76 11.61
N GLU A 207 19.22 24.17 10.34
CA GLU A 207 19.17 25.57 9.90
C GLU A 207 19.08 25.60 8.36
N GLY A 208 17.88 25.31 7.82
CA GLY A 208 17.58 25.66 6.41
C GLY A 208 16.52 24.83 5.69
N GLY A 209 16.23 23.60 6.14
CA GLY A 209 15.34 22.68 5.41
C GLY A 209 14.04 22.31 6.12
N ASN A 210 13.98 22.45 7.45
CA ASN A 210 12.81 22.09 8.23
C ASN A 210 11.70 23.11 7.96
N ALA A 211 10.85 22.83 6.97
CA ALA A 211 9.52 23.38 6.97
C ALA A 211 8.83 22.85 8.23
N ALA A 212 8.95 23.60 9.32
CA ALA A 212 8.12 23.49 10.51
C ALA A 212 6.67 23.73 10.07
N MET A 213 6.07 22.70 9.47
CA MET A 213 4.68 22.70 9.05
C MET A 213 3.84 22.41 10.28
N SER A 214 3.07 23.39 10.75
CA SER A 214 2.04 23.14 11.76
C SER A 214 0.92 22.30 11.15
N GLY A 215 0.72 21.08 11.69
CA GLY A 215 -0.52 20.29 11.60
C GLY A 215 -0.97 19.87 10.20
N LEU A 216 -0.63 18.63 9.79
CA LEU A 216 -1.33 17.95 8.71
C LEU A 216 -2.78 17.68 9.16
N SER A 217 -3.72 18.55 8.79
CA SER A 217 -5.13 18.42 9.19
C SER A 217 -5.99 17.98 8.00
N LEU A 218 -6.95 17.10 8.29
CA LEU A 218 -7.98 16.66 7.36
C LEU A 218 -9.33 17.26 7.80
N SER A 219 -10.20 17.53 6.85
CA SER A 219 -11.53 18.12 7.07
C SER A 219 -12.67 17.17 6.69
N VAL A 220 -12.37 15.87 6.70
CA VAL A 220 -13.30 14.79 6.31
C VAL A 220 -14.34 14.58 7.41
N SER A 221 -15.61 14.52 7.01
CA SER A 221 -16.74 14.25 7.92
C SER A 221 -17.19 12.79 7.88
N GLY A 222 -18.01 12.37 8.85
CA GLY A 222 -18.55 10.99 8.88
C GLY A 222 -19.40 10.68 7.65
N ALA A 223 -20.20 11.66 7.20
CA ALA A 223 -21.00 11.54 5.99
C ALA A 223 -20.15 11.36 4.72
N ASP A 224 -18.97 11.98 4.68
CA ASP A 224 -18.02 11.80 3.56
C ASP A 224 -17.43 10.39 3.52
N LEU A 225 -17.32 9.69 4.66
CA LEU A 225 -16.87 8.29 4.68
C LEU A 225 -18.01 7.33 4.32
N GLN A 226 -19.19 7.57 4.87
CA GLN A 226 -20.36 6.68 4.72
C GLN A 226 -21.02 6.73 3.34
N ARG A 227 -20.84 7.82 2.57
CA ARG A 227 -21.51 8.01 1.27
C ARG A 227 -21.20 6.92 0.25
N ARG A 228 -20.02 6.29 0.32
CA ARG A 228 -19.69 5.07 -0.44
C ARG A 228 -18.88 4.16 0.49
N PRO A 229 -19.54 3.27 1.23
CA PRO A 229 -18.87 2.46 2.23
C PRO A 229 -17.84 1.57 1.56
N TRP A 230 -16.62 1.63 2.08
CA TRP A 230 -15.51 0.78 1.66
C TRP A 230 -15.34 -0.32 2.70
N VAL A 231 -15.20 -1.56 2.25
CA VAL A 231 -14.89 -2.70 3.08
C VAL A 231 -13.61 -3.39 2.56
N PRO A 232 -12.74 -3.90 3.43
CA PRO A 232 -11.59 -4.69 3.01
C PRO A 232 -12.05 -5.91 2.22
N SER A 233 -11.42 -6.17 1.07
CA SER A 233 -11.69 -7.39 0.30
C SER A 233 -11.27 -8.61 1.10
N VAL A 234 -12.11 -9.66 1.10
CA VAL A 234 -11.71 -10.97 1.62
C VAL A 234 -10.62 -11.51 0.70
N CYS A 235 -9.47 -11.85 1.26
CA CYS A 235 -8.38 -12.40 0.48
C CYS A 235 -8.81 -13.75 -0.09
N CYS A 236 -8.39 -14.08 -1.31
CA CYS A 236 -8.58 -15.41 -1.86
C CYS A 236 -7.24 -15.89 -2.35
N PRO A 237 -6.34 -16.30 -1.45
CA PRO A 237 -5.06 -16.84 -1.86
C PRO A 237 -5.37 -18.11 -2.67
N ILE A 238 -5.24 -18.03 -3.99
CA ILE A 238 -5.28 -19.22 -4.82
C ILE A 238 -3.94 -19.90 -4.51
N PRO A 239 -3.92 -21.08 -3.88
CA PRO A 239 -2.68 -21.67 -3.45
C PRO A 239 -1.86 -22.02 -4.69
N SER A 240 -0.98 -21.10 -5.07
CA SER A 240 0.18 -21.39 -5.86
C SER A 240 1.06 -22.24 -4.94
N THR A 241 0.77 -23.54 -4.89
CA THR A 241 1.74 -24.52 -4.39
C THR A 241 2.84 -24.51 -5.43
N ILE A 242 3.75 -23.54 -5.33
CA ILE A 242 4.88 -23.42 -6.23
C ILE A 242 5.87 -24.49 -5.76
N ALA A 243 5.57 -25.75 -6.09
CA ALA A 243 6.46 -26.89 -5.88
C ALA A 243 7.79 -26.74 -6.64
N SER A 244 7.96 -25.66 -7.41
CA SER A 244 9.07 -25.42 -8.33
C SER A 244 9.97 -24.23 -7.96
N VAL A 245 9.78 -23.56 -6.81
CA VAL A 245 10.65 -22.43 -6.42
C VAL A 245 11.22 -22.64 -5.03
N ASP A 246 12.54 -22.85 -4.98
CA ASP A 246 13.30 -23.17 -3.76
C ASP A 246 13.42 -22.01 -2.77
N THR A 247 13.16 -20.76 -3.20
CA THR A 247 13.26 -19.57 -2.33
C THR A 247 11.87 -18.94 -2.14
N PRO A 248 11.23 -19.11 -0.97
CA PRO A 248 9.97 -18.45 -0.68
C PRO A 248 10.19 -16.94 -0.47
N MET A 249 9.32 -16.13 -1.07
CA MET A 249 9.24 -14.70 -0.79
C MET A 249 8.68 -14.48 0.63
N PRO A 250 9.24 -13.55 1.42
CA PRO A 250 8.66 -13.17 2.70
C PRO A 250 7.21 -12.67 2.55
N ASP A 251 6.38 -12.95 3.54
CA ASP A 251 4.93 -12.62 3.49
C ASP A 251 4.68 -11.12 3.30
N TYR A 252 5.53 -10.27 3.86
CA TYR A 252 5.42 -8.82 3.73
C TYR A 252 5.79 -8.32 2.32
N ASP A 253 6.83 -8.88 1.69
CA ASP A 253 7.21 -8.55 0.32
C ASP A 253 6.11 -9.01 -0.65
N ARG A 254 5.50 -10.19 -0.40
CA ARG A 254 4.35 -10.67 -1.17
C ARG A 254 3.17 -9.71 -1.08
N TRP A 255 2.77 -9.33 0.14
CA TRP A 255 1.67 -8.40 0.35
C TRP A 255 1.91 -7.06 -0.36
N LEU A 256 3.16 -6.56 -0.34
CA LEU A 256 3.53 -5.31 -1.02
C LEU A 256 3.47 -5.41 -2.54
N VAL A 257 3.89 -6.53 -3.12
CA VAL A 257 3.74 -6.79 -4.56
C VAL A 257 2.27 -6.78 -4.95
N ASP A 258 1.44 -7.46 -4.16
CA ASP A 258 0.00 -7.51 -4.41
C ASP A 258 -0.58 -6.10 -4.38
N GLU A 259 -0.27 -5.34 -3.34
CA GLU A 259 -0.69 -3.96 -3.16
C GLU A 259 -0.25 -3.05 -4.32
N LEU A 260 0.98 -3.18 -4.80
CA LEU A 260 1.49 -2.45 -5.97
C LEU A 260 0.74 -2.83 -7.25
N CYS A 261 0.42 -4.11 -7.44
CA CYS A 261 -0.39 -4.58 -8.56
C CYS A 261 -1.81 -4.01 -8.51
N TRP A 262 -2.47 -4.07 -7.34
CA TRP A 262 -3.79 -3.47 -7.09
C TRP A 262 -3.82 -1.99 -7.43
N CYS A 263 -2.84 -1.22 -6.95
CA CYS A 263 -2.74 0.20 -7.25
C CYS A 263 -2.49 0.48 -8.74
N THR A 264 -1.65 -0.33 -9.39
CA THR A 264 -1.33 -0.17 -10.82
C THR A 264 -2.57 -0.43 -11.68
N VAL A 265 -3.28 -1.54 -11.46
CA VAL A 265 -4.53 -1.85 -12.18
C VAL A 265 -5.57 -0.77 -11.96
N SER A 266 -5.78 -0.34 -10.70
CA SER A 266 -6.75 0.71 -10.39
C SER A 266 -6.41 2.05 -11.04
N THR A 267 -5.13 2.35 -11.28
CA THR A 267 -4.70 3.62 -11.85
C THR A 267 -4.70 3.62 -13.39
N PHE A 268 -4.36 2.49 -14.01
CA PHE A 268 -4.20 2.35 -15.46
C PHE A 268 -5.32 1.52 -16.12
N SER A 269 -6.44 1.27 -15.43
CA SER A 269 -7.57 0.50 -15.97
C SER A 269 -8.17 1.09 -17.26
N GLY A 270 -7.94 2.37 -17.54
CA GLY A 270 -8.34 3.03 -18.79
C GLY A 270 -7.47 2.73 -20.02
N ASP A 271 -6.22 2.26 -19.83
CA ASP A 271 -5.32 1.90 -20.92
C ASP A 271 -4.66 0.54 -20.64
N LEU A 272 -5.15 -0.47 -21.37
CA LEU A 272 -4.67 -1.85 -21.24
C LEU A 272 -3.16 -1.99 -21.51
N ASN A 273 -2.65 -1.29 -22.54
CA ASN A 273 -1.26 -1.42 -22.95
C ASN A 273 -0.35 -0.81 -21.89
N GLU A 274 -0.73 0.36 -21.38
CA GLU A 274 0.05 1.01 -20.34
C GLU A 274 -0.03 0.26 -19.01
N CYS A 275 -1.21 -0.25 -18.63
CA CYS A 275 -1.37 -1.08 -17.44
C CYS A 275 -0.42 -2.28 -17.46
N ALA A 276 -0.41 -3.04 -18.56
CA ALA A 276 0.46 -4.19 -18.71
C ALA A 276 1.95 -3.84 -18.65
N ARG A 277 2.37 -2.74 -19.30
CA ARG A 277 3.76 -2.26 -19.23
C ARG A 277 4.16 -1.85 -17.82
N GLN A 278 3.28 -1.18 -17.08
CA GLN A 278 3.58 -0.73 -15.72
C GLN A 278 3.62 -1.90 -14.74
N LEU A 279 2.79 -2.94 -14.92
CA LEU A 279 2.85 -4.17 -14.11
C LEU A 279 4.18 -4.90 -14.30
N LEU A 280 4.68 -5.03 -15.53
CA LEU A 280 5.97 -5.66 -15.81
C LEU A 280 7.20 -4.81 -15.38
N ARG A 281 6.99 -3.52 -15.10
CA ARG A 281 8.04 -2.59 -14.66
C ARG A 281 8.11 -2.40 -13.15
N LEU A 282 7.35 -3.18 -12.39
CA LEU A 282 7.44 -3.15 -10.93
C LEU A 282 8.89 -3.51 -10.50
N PRO A 283 9.46 -2.78 -9.52
CA PRO A 283 10.87 -2.87 -9.17
C PRO A 283 11.16 -4.09 -8.28
N LEU A 284 10.79 -5.29 -8.72
CA LEU A 284 11.06 -6.53 -8.00
C LEU A 284 11.69 -7.58 -8.91
N SER A 285 12.88 -8.06 -8.52
CA SER A 285 13.55 -9.19 -9.16
C SER A 285 13.43 -10.41 -8.27
N HIS A 286 12.32 -11.16 -8.41
CA HIS A 286 12.10 -12.42 -7.68
C HIS A 286 11.53 -13.50 -8.62
N PRO A 287 11.99 -14.77 -8.52
CA PRO A 287 11.47 -15.87 -9.36
C PRO A 287 9.95 -16.08 -9.22
N GLN A 288 9.38 -15.76 -8.07
CA GLN A 288 7.94 -15.90 -7.81
C GLN A 288 7.08 -14.73 -8.32
N PHE A 289 7.70 -13.64 -8.82
CA PHE A 289 6.96 -12.43 -9.21
C PHE A 289 5.87 -12.71 -10.25
N GLU A 290 6.16 -13.51 -11.28
CA GLU A 290 5.18 -13.81 -12.33
C GLU A 290 3.96 -14.57 -11.78
N TYR A 291 4.18 -15.49 -10.83
CA TYR A 291 3.12 -16.26 -10.20
C TYR A 291 2.24 -15.38 -9.32
N ILE A 292 2.85 -14.54 -8.49
CA ILE A 292 2.16 -13.58 -7.62
C ILE A 292 1.36 -12.58 -8.45
N LEU A 293 1.93 -12.09 -9.55
CA LEU A 293 1.22 -11.20 -10.47
C LEU A 293 -0.06 -11.85 -11.02
N VAL A 294 0.03 -13.10 -11.51
CA VAL A 294 -1.13 -13.82 -12.04
C VAL A 294 -2.17 -14.07 -10.94
N GLU A 295 -1.71 -14.53 -9.77
CA GLU A 295 -2.56 -14.80 -8.61
C GLU A 295 -3.32 -13.54 -8.17
N THR A 296 -2.65 -12.40 -8.10
CA THR A 296 -3.26 -11.13 -7.70
C THR A 296 -4.26 -10.60 -8.72
N LEU A 297 -3.98 -10.75 -10.01
CA LEU A 297 -4.94 -10.39 -11.06
C LEU A 297 -6.18 -11.29 -11.03
N LEU A 298 -6.03 -12.59 -10.78
CA LEU A 298 -7.15 -13.51 -10.60
C LEU A 298 -7.95 -13.18 -9.34
N THR A 299 -7.27 -12.89 -8.23
CA THR A 299 -7.91 -12.49 -6.97
C THR A 299 -8.74 -11.23 -7.14
N GLN A 300 -8.21 -10.22 -7.85
CA GLN A 300 -8.96 -9.00 -8.19
C GLN A 300 -10.19 -9.31 -9.05
N MET A 301 -10.04 -10.17 -10.06
CA MET A 301 -11.14 -10.54 -10.95
C MET A 301 -12.24 -11.32 -10.22
N LEU A 302 -11.89 -12.12 -9.22
CA LEU A 302 -12.80 -12.94 -8.41
C LEU A 302 -13.28 -12.22 -7.14
N THR A 303 -12.88 -10.96 -6.93
CA THR A 303 -13.27 -10.19 -5.74
C THR A 303 -14.78 -9.96 -5.72
N LEU A 304 -15.40 -10.28 -4.58
CA LEU A 304 -16.80 -10.01 -4.29
C LEU A 304 -16.95 -8.67 -3.55
N PRO A 305 -18.07 -7.94 -3.71
CA PRO A 305 -19.25 -8.31 -4.51
C PRO A 305 -19.09 -8.03 -6.02
N TYR A 306 -18.13 -7.18 -6.38
CA TYR A 306 -17.77 -6.90 -7.76
C TYR A 306 -16.26 -6.65 -7.88
N PRO A 307 -15.63 -7.08 -8.99
CA PRO A 307 -14.23 -6.78 -9.24
C PRO A 307 -14.02 -5.28 -9.50
N PRO A 308 -12.82 -4.73 -9.23
CA PRO A 308 -12.56 -3.30 -9.41
C PRO A 308 -12.50 -2.88 -10.88
N SER A 309 -12.35 -3.83 -11.80
CA SER A 309 -12.47 -3.65 -13.25
C SER A 309 -13.32 -4.76 -13.85
N LEU A 310 -13.84 -4.57 -15.06
CA LEU A 310 -14.69 -5.58 -15.70
C LEU A 310 -13.89 -6.87 -15.96
N PRO A 311 -14.48 -8.08 -15.82
CA PRO A 311 -13.76 -9.33 -16.09
C PRO A 311 -13.10 -9.39 -17.48
N ILE A 312 -13.74 -8.82 -18.51
CA ILE A 312 -13.18 -8.73 -19.86
C ILE A 312 -11.85 -7.98 -19.92
N PHE A 313 -11.66 -6.98 -19.05
CA PHE A 313 -10.40 -6.25 -18.94
C PHE A 313 -9.28 -7.19 -18.46
N TYR A 314 -9.52 -8.00 -17.43
CA TYR A 314 -8.54 -8.96 -16.92
C TYR A 314 -8.16 -10.01 -17.95
N PHE A 315 -9.13 -10.59 -18.68
CA PHE A 315 -8.83 -11.54 -19.77
C PHE A 315 -7.93 -10.93 -20.84
N ARG A 316 -8.23 -9.69 -21.26
CA ARG A 316 -7.42 -8.95 -22.24
C ARG A 316 -6.04 -8.62 -21.67
N LEU A 317 -5.95 -8.32 -20.38
CA LEU A 317 -4.70 -8.03 -19.69
C LEU A 317 -3.79 -9.26 -19.64
N PHE A 318 -4.33 -10.43 -19.27
CA PHE A 318 -3.58 -11.69 -19.33
C PHE A 318 -3.06 -11.99 -20.74
N GLN A 319 -3.91 -11.83 -21.76
CA GLN A 319 -3.51 -12.02 -23.15
C GLN A 319 -2.35 -11.08 -23.52
N HIS A 320 -2.43 -9.81 -23.14
CA HIS A 320 -1.42 -8.82 -23.48
C HIS A 320 -0.10 -9.03 -22.71
N LEU A 321 -0.17 -9.37 -21.41
CA LEU A 321 1.00 -9.74 -20.60
C LEU A 321 1.75 -10.93 -21.20
N ALA A 322 1.03 -11.98 -21.62
CA ALA A 322 1.62 -13.15 -22.26
C ALA A 322 2.32 -12.80 -23.60
N LEU A 323 1.77 -11.87 -24.38
CA LEU A 323 2.39 -11.40 -25.62
C LEU A 323 3.67 -10.59 -25.34
N LEU A 324 3.63 -9.68 -24.37
CA LEU A 324 4.79 -8.88 -23.99
C LEU A 324 5.93 -9.76 -23.44
N GLN A 325 5.62 -10.75 -22.60
CA GLN A 325 6.63 -11.67 -22.08
C GLN A 325 7.23 -12.57 -23.17
N LYS A 326 6.44 -13.02 -24.15
CA LYS A 326 6.97 -13.76 -25.31
C LYS A 326 7.94 -12.89 -26.13
N SER A 327 7.59 -11.63 -26.36
CA SER A 327 8.46 -10.67 -27.05
C SER A 327 9.77 -10.41 -26.30
N ILE A 328 9.79 -10.52 -24.97
CA ILE A 328 10.99 -10.36 -24.14
C ILE A 328 11.88 -11.63 -24.21
N LYS A 329 11.27 -12.83 -24.31
CA LYS A 329 11.98 -14.12 -24.37
C LYS A 329 12.59 -14.45 -25.74
N THR A 330 12.23 -13.73 -26.79
CA THR A 330 12.93 -13.76 -28.08
C THR A 330 13.93 -12.60 -28.13
N PRO A 331 15.18 -12.76 -27.66
CA PRO A 331 16.22 -11.82 -28.05
C PRO A 331 16.41 -11.96 -29.56
N LEU A 332 16.53 -10.82 -30.24
CA LEU A 332 16.92 -10.72 -31.65
C LEU A 332 18.13 -11.62 -31.90
N GLU A 333 17.99 -12.59 -32.80
CA GLU A 333 19.11 -13.33 -33.40
C GLU A 333 19.99 -12.39 -34.24
#